data_AF-A0A7Y6D865-F1
#
_entry.id   AF-A0A7Y6D865-F1
#
_cell.length_a   1.000
_cell.length_b   1.000
_cell.length_c   1.000
_cell.angle_alpha   90.00
_cell.angle_beta   90.00
_cell.angle_gamma   90.00
#
_symmetry.space_group_name_H-M   'P 1'
#
loop_
_entity.id
_entity.type
_entity.pdbx_description
1 polymer ?
#
loop_
_entity_poly.entity_id
_entity_poly.type
_entity_poly.pdbx_seq_one_letter_code
_entity_poly.pdbx_strand_id
1 'polypeptide(L)'
;MNIERRTVLKGLALSGLAGVAMSSSGLSMANSVLGTRTGLALPTLVLVNNEVAESVFLQGVAASLAGKQVKVQHTDLGLDFIQGFDKRLRSGQPQRIIGLVDDASAALIVDLARSAGARVQWLGQHHATTGTSQHRLLSAEAASGCAPRMGLSLNACGTGFSLTEHRLHGLQPPLQVSAAARNNVGSDQWAATLGYTLATLGSSHDGQPPLITRQPSSLTGNFVSFSIQA
;
A
#
# COMPACT_ATOMS: atom_id res chain seq x y z
N MET A 1 7.61 8.62 51.09
CA MET A 1 7.15 10.02 51.10
C MET A 1 8.27 10.90 51.64
N ASN A 2 9.06 11.55 50.78
CA ASN A 2 9.20 13.00 50.76
C ASN A 2 10.08 13.38 49.56
N ILE A 3 9.64 14.41 48.87
CA ILE A 3 10.22 14.96 47.64
C ILE A 3 11.03 16.18 48.08
N GLU A 4 12.31 16.26 47.74
CA GLU A 4 13.01 17.54 47.77
C GLU A 4 13.48 17.94 46.37
N ARG A 5 12.87 19.05 45.94
CA ARG A 5 13.07 19.77 44.70
C ARG A 5 14.33 20.62 44.82
N ARG A 6 15.21 20.56 43.83
CA ARG A 6 16.10 21.68 43.49
C ARG A 6 16.12 21.89 41.99
N THR A 7 15.28 22.83 41.57
CA THR A 7 15.48 23.65 40.38
C THR A 7 16.64 24.64 40.61
N VAL A 8 17.24 25.10 39.51
CA VAL A 8 17.95 26.38 39.29
C VAL A 8 19.33 26.16 38.64
N LEU A 9 19.45 26.61 37.39
CA LEU A 9 20.47 27.55 36.89
C LEU A 9 20.14 27.77 35.39
N LYS A 10 19.42 28.83 35.02
CA LYS A 10 19.95 30.16 34.65
C LYS A 10 21.25 30.08 33.85
N GLY A 11 21.10 30.07 32.52
CA GLY A 11 22.17 30.40 31.58
C GLY A 11 21.61 31.28 30.46
N LEU A 12 21.75 32.60 30.64
CA LEU A 12 21.63 33.61 29.58
C LEU A 12 23.02 34.25 29.43
N ALA A 13 23.58 34.21 28.23
CA ALA A 13 24.50 35.20 27.64
C ALA A 13 24.82 34.72 26.21
N LEU A 14 24.28 35.34 25.16
CA LEU A 14 24.70 36.58 24.49
C LEU A 14 25.98 36.46 23.64
N SER A 15 25.78 36.85 22.38
CA SER A 15 26.70 37.50 21.44
C SER A 15 27.88 36.72 20.87
N GLY A 16 27.83 36.57 19.53
CA GLY A 16 28.95 36.26 18.66
C GLY A 16 28.57 36.50 17.21
N LEU A 17 28.36 37.77 16.83
CA LEU A 17 28.29 38.19 15.43
C LEU A 17 29.68 38.68 14.99
N ALA A 18 29.96 38.45 13.71
CA ALA A 18 31.09 38.91 12.89
C ALA A 18 32.27 37.93 12.77
N GLY A 19 32.42 37.43 11.54
CA GLY A 19 33.54 36.64 11.07
C GLY A 19 33.31 36.24 9.62
N VAL A 20 33.26 37.23 8.71
CA VAL A 20 33.26 37.00 7.27
C VAL A 20 34.67 36.54 6.89
N ALA A 21 34.82 35.26 6.60
CA ALA A 21 35.97 34.75 5.86
C ALA A 21 35.45 34.15 4.55
N MET A 22 35.72 34.85 3.45
CA MET A 22 35.54 34.31 2.11
C MET A 22 36.76 33.45 1.78
N SER A 23 36.60 32.14 1.64
CA SER A 23 37.43 31.35 0.73
C SER A 23 36.80 29.98 0.39
N SER A 24 36.77 29.72 -0.91
CA SER A 24 36.66 28.43 -1.61
C SER A 24 35.49 27.49 -1.30
N SER A 25 34.49 27.55 -2.19
CA SER A 25 33.82 26.41 -2.83
C SER A 25 33.84 25.07 -2.09
N GLY A 26 32.76 24.80 -1.36
CA GLY A 26 32.42 23.51 -0.80
C GLY A 26 30.92 23.39 -0.64
N LEU A 27 30.15 23.57 -1.71
CA LEU A 27 28.74 23.21 -1.73
C LEU A 27 28.65 21.68 -1.64
N SER A 28 28.47 21.15 -0.44
CA SER A 28 27.85 19.83 -0.26
C SER A 28 26.67 20.00 0.69
N MET A 29 25.49 19.75 0.13
CA MET A 29 24.21 20.15 0.69
C MET A 29 23.86 19.34 1.94
N ALA A 30 23.64 20.04 3.05
CA ALA A 30 22.83 19.54 4.14
C ALA A 30 21.37 19.48 3.67
N ASN A 31 20.95 18.34 3.12
CA ASN A 31 19.56 18.13 2.70
C ASN A 31 18.73 17.66 3.90
N SER A 32 18.55 18.54 4.89
CA SER A 32 17.53 18.42 5.93
C SER A 32 16.52 19.56 5.77
N VAL A 33 15.83 19.55 4.64
CA VAL A 33 14.62 20.35 4.42
C VAL A 33 13.62 19.40 3.81
N LEU A 34 12.41 19.40 4.38
CA LEU A 34 11.19 18.74 3.91
C LEU A 34 11.15 18.51 2.39
N GLY A 35 11.77 17.43 1.96
CA GLY A 35 11.67 16.90 0.62
C GLY A 35 10.80 15.69 0.73
N THR A 36 9.55 15.80 0.30
CA THR A 36 8.81 14.65 -0.19
C THR A 36 9.77 13.86 -1.07
N ARG A 37 10.27 12.73 -0.57
CA ARG A 37 10.87 11.71 -1.43
C ARG A 37 9.74 11.30 -2.36
N THR A 38 9.62 11.97 -3.50
CA THR A 38 9.04 11.40 -4.69
C THR A 38 9.96 10.25 -5.06
N GLY A 39 9.81 9.14 -4.34
CA GLY A 39 10.51 7.91 -4.66
C GLY A 39 10.26 7.64 -6.14
N LEU A 40 11.34 7.43 -6.89
CA LEU A 40 11.27 6.99 -8.28
C LEU A 40 10.23 5.88 -8.36
N ALA A 41 9.20 6.08 -9.20
CA ALA A 41 8.15 5.09 -9.36
C ALA A 41 8.79 3.79 -9.84
N LEU A 42 8.76 2.76 -8.97
CA LEU A 42 9.30 1.46 -9.32
C LEU A 42 8.46 0.85 -10.45
N PRO A 43 9.09 0.16 -11.42
CA PRO A 43 8.36 -0.66 -12.36
C PRO A 43 7.40 -1.58 -11.60
N THR A 44 6.12 -1.50 -11.95
CA THR A 44 5.06 -2.21 -11.23
C THR A 44 4.50 -3.34 -12.08
N LEU A 45 4.60 -4.56 -11.56
CA LEU A 45 3.91 -5.74 -12.08
C LEU A 45 2.61 -5.95 -11.29
N VAL A 46 1.50 -6.13 -11.99
CA VAL A 46 0.22 -6.53 -11.41
C VAL A 46 -0.03 -7.98 -11.74
N LEU A 47 -0.28 -8.77 -10.70
CA LEU A 47 -0.68 -10.18 -10.79
C LEU A 47 -2.17 -10.32 -10.52
N VAL A 48 -2.89 -10.96 -11.42
CA VAL A 48 -4.33 -11.23 -11.31
C VAL A 48 -4.64 -12.65 -11.77
N ASN A 49 -5.63 -13.30 -11.16
CA ASN A 49 -6.22 -14.51 -11.73
C ASN A 49 -7.32 -14.13 -12.74
N ASN A 50 -7.89 -15.12 -13.43
CA ASN A 50 -8.88 -14.88 -14.50
C ASN A 50 -10.12 -14.13 -14.01
N GLU A 51 -10.62 -14.48 -12.81
CA GLU A 51 -11.80 -13.82 -12.22
C GLU A 51 -11.54 -12.33 -11.94
N VAL A 52 -10.36 -12.01 -11.39
CA VAL A 52 -9.97 -10.63 -11.07
C VAL A 52 -9.60 -9.83 -12.31
N ALA A 53 -9.08 -10.45 -13.35
CA ALA A 53 -8.68 -9.77 -14.58
C ALA A 53 -9.84 -9.05 -15.27
N GLU A 54 -11.05 -9.59 -15.17
CA GLU A 54 -12.26 -9.00 -15.71
C GLU A 54 -12.91 -7.98 -14.76
N SER A 55 -12.40 -7.86 -13.53
CA SER A 55 -12.97 -7.00 -12.50
C SER A 55 -12.53 -5.53 -12.60
N VAL A 56 -13.12 -4.72 -11.72
CA VAL A 56 -12.81 -3.31 -11.55
C VAL A 56 -11.49 -3.03 -10.81
N PHE A 57 -10.82 -4.07 -10.31
CA PHE A 57 -9.52 -3.96 -9.65
C PHE A 57 -8.48 -3.24 -10.53
N LEU A 58 -8.34 -3.67 -11.79
CA LEU A 58 -7.38 -3.09 -12.74
C LEU A 58 -7.74 -1.63 -13.09
N GLN A 59 -9.02 -1.27 -13.07
CA GLN A 59 -9.45 0.13 -13.25
C GLN A 59 -8.95 1.00 -12.08
N GLY A 60 -9.05 0.48 -10.85
CA GLY A 60 -8.48 1.11 -9.67
C GLY A 60 -6.97 1.34 -9.77
N VAL A 61 -6.24 0.31 -10.22
CA VAL A 61 -4.79 0.41 -10.45
C VAL A 61 -4.47 1.50 -11.50
N ALA A 62 -5.15 1.46 -12.64
CA ALA A 62 -4.93 2.37 -13.77
C ALA A 62 -5.22 3.84 -13.44
N ALA A 63 -6.11 4.09 -12.47
CA ALA A 63 -6.44 5.45 -12.03
C ALA A 63 -5.36 6.12 -11.17
N SER A 64 -4.35 5.37 -10.72
CA SER A 64 -3.19 5.93 -10.04
C SER A 64 -2.15 6.47 -11.04
N LEU A 65 -1.30 7.41 -10.60
CA LEU A 65 -0.18 7.89 -11.43
C LEU A 65 0.80 6.77 -11.79
N ALA A 66 1.03 5.83 -10.86
CA ALA A 66 1.86 4.64 -11.09
C ALA A 66 1.21 3.67 -12.09
N GLY A 67 -0.12 3.69 -12.20
CA GLY A 67 -0.92 2.86 -13.11
C GLY A 67 -0.56 3.00 -14.58
N LYS A 68 0.03 4.13 -14.99
CA LYS A 68 0.44 4.39 -16.38
C LYS A 68 1.62 3.54 -16.85
N GLN A 69 2.39 2.94 -15.93
CA GLN A 69 3.58 2.14 -16.24
C GLN A 69 3.48 0.70 -15.72
N VAL A 70 2.25 0.24 -15.50
CA VAL A 70 1.99 -1.11 -14.99
C VAL A 70 2.04 -2.14 -16.11
N LYS A 71 2.69 -3.27 -15.84
CA LYS A 71 2.52 -4.50 -16.62
C LYS A 71 1.55 -5.41 -15.90
N VAL A 72 0.52 -5.89 -16.59
CA VAL A 72 -0.43 -6.88 -16.04
C VAL A 72 -0.01 -8.27 -16.51
N GLN A 73 0.04 -9.23 -15.60
CA GLN A 73 0.32 -10.63 -15.89
C GLN A 73 -0.74 -11.50 -15.20
N HIS A 74 -1.31 -12.42 -15.98
CA HIS A 74 -2.25 -13.40 -15.46
C HIS A 74 -1.48 -14.52 -14.74
N THR A 75 -2.04 -14.97 -13.62
CA THR A 75 -1.51 -16.08 -12.82
C THR A 75 -2.34 -17.33 -13.09
N ASP A 76 -1.77 -18.28 -13.81
CA ASP A 76 -2.39 -19.58 -14.11
C ASP A 76 -1.80 -20.72 -13.26
N LEU A 77 -0.88 -20.39 -12.35
CA LEU A 77 -0.07 -21.33 -11.55
C LEU A 77 0.66 -22.39 -12.39
N GLY A 78 0.82 -22.15 -13.69
CA GLY A 78 1.60 -22.99 -14.58
C GLY A 78 3.08 -22.93 -14.24
N LEU A 79 3.81 -23.98 -14.63
CA LEU A 79 5.25 -24.06 -14.38
C LEU A 79 6.01 -22.88 -15.01
N ASP A 80 5.59 -22.43 -16.19
CA ASP A 80 6.19 -21.28 -16.89
C ASP A 80 6.01 -19.98 -16.09
N PHE A 81 4.83 -19.78 -15.49
CA PHE A 81 4.58 -18.67 -14.58
C PHE A 81 5.53 -18.74 -13.37
N ILE A 82 5.60 -19.90 -12.71
CA ILE A 82 6.40 -20.10 -11.50
C ILE A 82 7.88 -19.80 -11.78
N GLN A 83 8.44 -20.39 -12.83
CA GLN A 83 9.84 -20.19 -13.21
C GLN A 83 10.12 -18.75 -13.64
N GLY A 84 9.22 -18.16 -14.43
CA GLY A 84 9.33 -16.76 -14.85
C GLY A 84 9.28 -15.78 -13.67
N PHE A 85 8.43 -16.08 -12.69
CA PHE A 85 8.28 -15.28 -11.48
C PHE A 85 9.49 -15.40 -10.54
N ASP A 86 9.98 -16.62 -10.27
CA ASP A 86 11.19 -16.83 -9.47
C ASP A 86 12.41 -16.15 -10.11
N LYS A 87 12.61 -16.33 -11.42
CA LYS A 87 13.69 -15.65 -12.16
C LYS A 87 13.59 -14.12 -12.04
N ARG A 88 12.37 -13.57 -12.13
CA ARG A 88 12.13 -12.14 -11.96
C ARG A 88 12.48 -11.68 -10.55
N LEU A 89 12.02 -12.38 -9.52
CA LEU A 89 12.33 -12.07 -8.12
C LEU A 89 13.84 -12.09 -7.85
N ARG A 90 14.57 -13.04 -8.46
CA ARG A 90 16.02 -13.18 -8.31
C ARG A 90 16.85 -12.30 -9.24
N SER A 91 16.23 -11.50 -10.10
CA SER A 91 16.95 -10.67 -11.07
C SER A 91 17.73 -9.52 -10.44
N GLY A 92 17.44 -9.17 -9.17
CA GLY A 92 18.02 -8.02 -8.47
C GLY A 92 17.54 -6.66 -9.01
N GLN A 93 16.62 -6.65 -9.98
CA GLN A 93 16.03 -5.43 -10.53
C GLN A 93 14.95 -4.91 -9.58
N PRO A 94 15.11 -3.70 -9.02
CA PRO A 94 14.12 -3.13 -8.10
C PRO A 94 12.77 -3.01 -8.78
N GLN A 95 11.76 -3.68 -8.22
CA GLN A 95 10.41 -3.63 -8.75
C GLN A 95 9.37 -3.77 -7.65
N ARG A 96 8.16 -3.32 -7.96
CA ARG A 96 6.99 -3.56 -7.14
C ARG A 96 6.11 -4.59 -7.81
N ILE A 97 5.64 -5.56 -7.04
CA ILE A 97 4.68 -6.55 -7.50
C ILE A 97 3.46 -6.41 -6.61
N ILE A 98 2.35 -5.99 -7.20
CA ILE A 98 1.05 -5.94 -6.51
C ILE A 98 0.12 -6.99 -7.13
N GLY A 99 -0.92 -7.39 -6.40
CA GLY A 99 -1.88 -8.31 -6.98
C GLY A 99 -3.13 -8.46 -6.16
N LEU A 100 -4.12 -9.06 -6.81
CA LEU A 100 -5.35 -9.57 -6.23
C LEU A 100 -5.65 -10.90 -6.93
N VAL A 101 -5.62 -11.99 -6.18
CA VAL A 101 -5.73 -13.37 -6.68
C VAL A 101 -6.50 -14.22 -5.67
N ASP A 102 -6.76 -15.49 -5.98
CA ASP A 102 -7.31 -16.46 -5.03
C ASP A 102 -6.28 -16.90 -3.96
N ASP A 103 -6.76 -17.57 -2.91
CA ASP A 103 -5.94 -18.00 -1.77
C ASP A 103 -4.77 -18.92 -2.18
N ALA A 104 -4.98 -19.84 -3.12
CA ALA A 104 -3.97 -20.80 -3.53
C ALA A 104 -2.84 -20.11 -4.32
N SER A 105 -3.22 -19.23 -5.24
CA SER A 105 -2.27 -18.42 -6.00
C SER A 105 -1.43 -17.52 -5.09
N ALA A 106 -2.07 -16.86 -4.12
CA ALA A 106 -1.36 -15.97 -3.21
C ALA A 106 -0.38 -16.71 -2.30
N ALA A 107 -0.74 -17.91 -1.81
CA ALA A 107 0.15 -18.71 -0.97
C ALA A 107 1.49 -18.97 -1.69
N LEU A 108 1.42 -19.41 -2.96
CA LEU A 108 2.60 -19.67 -3.77
C LEU A 108 3.41 -18.40 -4.07
N ILE A 109 2.74 -17.33 -4.49
CA ILE A 109 3.40 -16.06 -4.84
C ILE A 109 4.15 -15.47 -3.65
N VAL A 110 3.50 -15.45 -2.48
CA VAL A 110 4.09 -14.92 -1.25
C VAL A 110 5.23 -15.79 -0.76
N ASP A 111 5.12 -17.12 -0.85
CA ASP A 111 6.20 -18.04 -0.48
C ASP A 111 7.43 -17.86 -1.38
N LEU A 112 7.24 -17.83 -2.71
CA LEU A 112 8.31 -17.57 -3.68
C LEU A 112 9.00 -16.23 -3.40
N ALA A 113 8.20 -15.16 -3.21
CA ALA A 113 8.73 -13.84 -2.90
C ALA A 113 9.58 -13.84 -1.63
N ARG A 114 9.10 -14.46 -0.55
CA ARG A 114 9.85 -14.58 0.71
C ARG A 114 11.12 -15.39 0.54
N SER A 115 11.07 -16.50 -0.19
CA SER A 115 12.22 -17.37 -0.45
C SER A 115 13.32 -16.66 -1.27
N ALA A 116 12.94 -15.70 -2.10
CA ALA A 116 13.85 -14.86 -2.87
C ALA A 116 14.38 -13.64 -2.08
N GLY A 117 13.95 -13.46 -0.83
CA GLY A 117 14.34 -12.33 0.01
C GLY A 117 13.56 -11.03 -0.27
N ALA A 118 12.48 -11.10 -1.06
CA ALA A 118 11.62 -9.95 -1.30
C ALA A 118 10.82 -9.59 -0.03
N ARG A 119 10.46 -8.30 0.09
CA ARG A 119 9.75 -7.76 1.26
C ARG A 119 8.27 -7.64 0.97
N VAL A 120 7.44 -8.31 1.76
CA VAL A 120 5.98 -8.16 1.72
C VAL A 120 5.60 -6.92 2.53
N GLN A 121 5.14 -5.87 1.86
CA GLN A 121 4.76 -4.59 2.48
C GLN A 121 3.27 -4.55 2.85
N TRP A 122 2.45 -5.33 2.12
CA TRP A 122 1.01 -5.46 2.34
C TRP A 122 0.60 -6.90 2.06
N LEU A 123 -0.25 -7.45 2.91
CA LEU A 123 -0.98 -8.69 2.67
C LEU A 123 -2.41 -8.51 3.18
N GLY A 124 -3.40 -8.68 2.31
CA GLY A 124 -4.81 -8.50 2.65
C GLY A 124 -5.62 -9.74 2.30
N GLN A 125 -6.46 -10.20 3.22
CA GLN A 125 -7.50 -11.18 2.95
C GLN A 125 -8.83 -10.45 2.78
N HIS A 126 -9.58 -10.82 1.76
CA HIS A 126 -10.82 -10.16 1.36
C HIS A 126 -11.89 -11.21 1.16
N HIS A 127 -13.01 -11.02 1.84
CA HIS A 127 -14.23 -11.78 1.59
C HIS A 127 -15.31 -10.81 1.11
N ALA A 128 -15.90 -11.08 -0.05
CA ALA A 128 -16.93 -10.23 -0.61
C ALA A 128 -18.21 -11.03 -0.89
N THR A 129 -19.34 -10.46 -0.50
CA THR A 129 -20.69 -10.95 -0.83
C THR A 129 -21.46 -9.85 -1.53
N THR A 130 -22.69 -10.14 -1.96
CA THR A 130 -23.57 -9.13 -2.55
C THR A 130 -23.85 -8.00 -1.55
N GLY A 131 -23.21 -6.85 -1.74
CA GLY A 131 -23.43 -5.62 -0.98
C GLY A 131 -22.60 -5.47 0.30
N THR A 132 -21.78 -6.46 0.68
CA THR A 132 -20.86 -6.32 1.82
C THR A 132 -19.48 -6.90 1.54
N SER A 133 -18.46 -6.32 2.16
CA SER A 133 -17.08 -6.78 2.06
C SER A 133 -16.38 -6.81 3.42
N GLN A 134 -15.52 -7.79 3.63
CA GLN A 134 -14.73 -7.94 4.84
C GLN A 134 -13.26 -7.98 4.46
N HIS A 135 -12.45 -7.16 5.13
CA HIS A 135 -11.04 -7.01 4.80
C HIS A 135 -10.20 -7.16 6.06
N ARG A 136 -9.21 -8.06 6.02
CA ARG A 136 -8.22 -8.24 7.06
C ARG A 136 -6.84 -7.99 6.48
N LEU A 137 -6.14 -7.00 7.02
CA LEU A 137 -4.89 -6.51 6.47
C LEU A 137 -3.74 -6.74 7.44
N LEU A 138 -2.59 -7.08 6.87
CA LEU A 138 -1.28 -7.07 7.50
C LEU A 138 -0.41 -6.07 6.73
N SER A 139 0.03 -5.02 7.40
CA SER A 139 0.79 -3.93 6.79
C SER A 139 2.16 -3.74 7.44
N ALA A 140 3.16 -3.52 6.61
CA ALA A 140 4.46 -3.01 7.05
C ALA A 140 4.43 -1.48 7.09
N GLU A 141 5.48 -0.88 7.66
CA GLU A 141 5.60 0.58 7.79
C GLU A 141 5.50 1.31 6.43
N ALA A 142 6.01 0.73 5.35
CA ALA A 142 5.92 1.32 4.01
C ALA A 142 4.47 1.41 3.47
N ALA A 143 3.55 0.64 4.05
CA ALA A 143 2.12 0.68 3.75
C ALA A 143 1.31 1.48 4.78
N SER A 144 1.98 2.19 5.70
CA SER A 144 1.31 3.01 6.71
C SER A 144 0.36 4.02 6.08
N GLY A 145 -0.81 4.19 6.70
CA GLY A 145 -1.86 5.10 6.22
C GLY A 145 -2.72 4.56 5.07
N CYS A 146 -2.33 3.46 4.41
CA CYS A 146 -3.12 2.87 3.32
C CYS A 146 -4.46 2.29 3.82
N ALA A 147 -4.47 1.57 4.95
CA ALA A 147 -5.70 0.99 5.48
C ALA A 147 -6.74 2.03 5.95
N PRO A 148 -6.38 3.08 6.73
CA PRO A 148 -7.33 4.15 7.04
C PRO A 148 -7.92 4.81 5.79
N ARG A 149 -7.09 5.07 4.77
CA ARG A 149 -7.55 5.67 3.50
C ARG A 149 -8.51 4.75 2.76
N MET A 150 -8.20 3.46 2.69
CA MET A 150 -9.11 2.44 2.14
C MET A 150 -10.44 2.44 2.88
N GLY A 151 -10.45 2.46 4.22
CA GLY A 151 -11.66 2.53 5.03
C GLY A 151 -12.52 3.77 4.76
N LEU A 152 -11.89 4.94 4.58
CA LEU A 152 -12.58 6.18 4.19
C LEU A 152 -13.22 6.06 2.81
N SER A 153 -12.49 5.50 1.83
CA SER A 153 -12.99 5.29 0.48
C SER A 153 -14.15 4.27 0.45
N LEU A 154 -14.02 3.14 1.14
CA LEU A 154 -15.10 2.14 1.28
C LEU A 154 -16.34 2.78 1.90
N ASN A 155 -16.15 3.55 2.97
CA ASN A 155 -17.26 4.26 3.59
C ASN A 155 -17.91 5.25 2.62
N ALA A 156 -17.16 6.00 1.81
CA ALA A 156 -17.74 6.96 0.86
C ALA A 156 -18.66 6.29 -0.18
N CYS A 157 -18.38 5.05 -0.56
CA CYS A 157 -19.11 4.31 -1.58
C CYS A 157 -20.49 3.82 -1.10
N GLY A 158 -20.66 3.68 0.22
CA GLY A 158 -21.95 3.34 0.82
C GLY A 158 -22.31 1.86 0.82
N THR A 159 -21.48 1.00 0.24
CA THR A 159 -21.55 -0.47 0.43
C THR A 159 -21.13 -0.85 1.84
N GLY A 160 -21.73 -1.88 2.41
CA GLY A 160 -21.36 -2.34 3.75
C GLY A 160 -19.94 -2.88 3.78
N PHE A 161 -19.18 -2.60 4.83
CA PHE A 161 -17.83 -3.15 4.97
C PHE A 161 -17.39 -3.36 6.42
N SER A 162 -16.45 -4.28 6.61
CA SER A 162 -15.59 -4.36 7.79
C SER A 162 -14.13 -4.39 7.37
N LEU A 163 -13.29 -3.64 8.08
CA LEU A 163 -11.87 -3.53 7.80
C LEU A 163 -11.08 -3.59 9.10
N THR A 164 -10.14 -4.53 9.15
CA THR A 164 -9.20 -4.70 10.25
C THR A 164 -7.77 -4.62 9.72
N GLU A 165 -6.89 -3.86 10.38
CA GLU A 165 -5.46 -3.78 10.04
C GLU A 165 -4.61 -4.15 11.26
N HIS A 166 -3.65 -5.05 11.06
CA HIS A 166 -2.57 -5.31 11.99
C HIS A 166 -1.25 -4.81 11.37
N ARG A 167 -0.54 -3.95 12.10
CA ARG A 167 0.78 -3.43 11.68
C ARG A 167 1.88 -4.35 12.21
N LEU A 168 2.75 -4.82 11.32
CA LEU A 168 3.82 -5.78 11.67
C LEU A 168 4.90 -5.16 12.56
N HIS A 169 5.17 -3.87 12.39
CA HIS A 169 6.23 -3.15 13.11
C HIS A 169 5.65 -1.84 13.63
N GLY A 170 5.02 -1.89 14.80
CA GLY A 170 4.46 -0.71 15.44
C GLY A 170 3.78 -1.03 16.76
N LEU A 171 3.84 -0.10 17.70
CA LEU A 171 3.13 -0.17 18.99
C LEU A 171 1.68 0.33 18.89
N GLN A 172 1.22 0.66 17.67
CA GLN A 172 -0.11 1.19 17.46
C GLN A 172 -1.16 0.09 17.56
N PRO A 173 -2.32 0.37 18.17
CA PRO A 173 -3.41 -0.59 18.21
C PRO A 173 -3.88 -0.91 16.78
N PRO A 174 -4.43 -2.12 16.57
CA PRO A 174 -4.98 -2.49 15.27
C PRO A 174 -6.10 -1.52 14.88
N LEU A 175 -6.14 -1.13 13.60
CA LEU A 175 -7.27 -0.36 13.06
C LEU A 175 -8.46 -1.29 12.96
N GLN A 176 -9.62 -0.85 13.43
CA GLN A 176 -10.89 -1.53 13.19
C GLN A 176 -11.93 -0.48 12.81
N VAL A 177 -12.46 -0.60 11.60
CA VAL A 177 -13.49 0.30 11.08
C VAL A 177 -14.53 -0.51 10.29
N SER A 178 -15.78 -0.12 10.40
CA SER A 178 -16.89 -0.78 9.71
C SER A 178 -18.02 0.20 9.46
N ALA A 179 -18.80 -0.04 8.41
CA ALA A 179 -20.03 0.68 8.15
C ALA A 179 -21.11 -0.28 7.63
N ALA A 180 -22.35 -0.05 8.06
CA ALA A 180 -23.51 -0.71 7.46
C ALA A 180 -23.74 -0.19 6.04
N ALA A 181 -24.32 -1.03 5.19
CA ALA A 181 -24.69 -0.63 3.84
C ALA A 181 -25.77 0.47 3.89
N ARG A 182 -25.55 1.53 3.09
CA ARG A 182 -26.51 2.61 2.85
C ARG A 182 -27.16 2.50 1.48
N ASN A 183 -26.48 1.84 0.55
CA ASN A 183 -27.02 1.41 -0.74
C ASN A 183 -26.23 0.18 -1.22
N ASN A 184 -26.76 -0.52 -2.22
CA ASN A 184 -26.10 -1.68 -2.84
C ASN A 184 -25.48 -1.32 -4.21
N VAL A 185 -25.31 -0.02 -4.49
CA VAL A 185 -24.77 0.45 -5.76
C VAL A 185 -23.26 0.38 -5.70
N GLY A 186 -22.64 -0.33 -6.65
CA GLY A 186 -21.18 -0.47 -6.70
C GLY A 186 -20.62 -1.47 -5.69
N SER A 187 -21.25 -2.65 -5.54
CA SER A 187 -20.75 -3.75 -4.72
C SER A 187 -19.28 -4.13 -4.98
N ASP A 188 -18.75 -3.81 -6.16
CA ASP A 188 -17.37 -4.11 -6.57
C ASP A 188 -16.38 -2.99 -6.31
N GLN A 189 -16.86 -1.85 -5.84
CA GLN A 189 -16.05 -0.67 -5.60
C GLN A 189 -14.91 -0.91 -4.61
N TRP A 190 -15.06 -1.90 -3.72
CA TRP A 190 -13.98 -2.34 -2.85
C TRP A 190 -12.72 -2.76 -3.64
N ALA A 191 -12.90 -3.44 -4.78
CA ALA A 191 -11.79 -3.96 -5.58
C ALA A 191 -11.06 -2.83 -6.32
N ALA A 192 -11.77 -1.82 -6.86
CA ALA A 192 -11.11 -0.66 -7.44
C ALA A 192 -10.43 0.20 -6.37
N THR A 193 -11.07 0.39 -5.21
CA THR A 193 -10.44 1.08 -4.07
C THR A 193 -9.16 0.38 -3.63
N LEU A 194 -9.17 -0.96 -3.59
CA LEU A 194 -8.00 -1.76 -3.27
C LEU A 194 -6.90 -1.61 -4.34
N GLY A 195 -7.24 -1.73 -5.62
CA GLY A 195 -6.29 -1.56 -6.73
C GLY A 195 -5.60 -0.20 -6.72
N TYR A 196 -6.37 0.86 -6.48
CA TYR A 196 -5.84 2.22 -6.32
C TYR A 196 -4.93 2.33 -5.09
N THR A 197 -5.33 1.74 -3.96
CA THR A 197 -4.55 1.74 -2.71
C THR A 197 -3.20 1.05 -2.89
N LEU A 198 -3.17 -0.12 -3.52
CA LEU A 198 -1.93 -0.86 -3.79
C LEU A 198 -1.00 -0.11 -4.75
N ALA A 199 -1.56 0.50 -5.79
CA ALA A 199 -0.78 1.25 -6.78
C ALA A 199 -0.20 2.56 -6.22
N THR A 200 -0.86 3.15 -5.21
CA THR A 200 -0.39 4.36 -4.51
C THR A 200 0.40 4.08 -3.23
N LEU A 201 0.64 2.81 -2.88
CA LEU A 201 1.35 2.42 -1.67
C LEU A 201 2.73 3.08 -1.58
N GLY A 202 3.04 3.67 -0.43
CA GLY A 202 4.30 4.38 -0.21
C GLY A 202 4.47 5.68 -1.01
N SER A 203 3.41 6.17 -1.67
CA SER A 203 3.38 7.51 -2.27
C SER A 203 2.68 8.49 -1.33
N SER A 204 3.18 9.73 -1.27
CA SER A 204 2.56 10.83 -0.52
C SER A 204 1.31 11.42 -1.22
N HIS A 205 0.73 10.70 -2.18
CA HIS A 205 -0.39 11.21 -2.97
C HIS A 205 -1.72 11.00 -2.24
N ASP A 206 -2.49 12.09 -2.11
CA ASP A 206 -3.80 12.13 -1.44
C ASP A 206 -4.98 12.10 -2.42
N GLY A 207 -4.79 11.51 -3.59
CA GLY A 207 -5.87 11.30 -4.55
C GLY A 207 -6.91 10.31 -4.02
N GLN A 208 -8.15 10.46 -4.49
CA GLN A 208 -9.24 9.52 -4.19
C GLN A 208 -9.31 8.43 -5.27
N PRO A 209 -9.67 7.19 -4.91
CA PRO A 209 -9.96 6.16 -5.89
C PRO A 209 -11.15 6.60 -6.76
N PRO A 210 -11.16 6.26 -8.06
CA PRO A 210 -12.27 6.59 -8.93
C PRO A 210 -13.55 5.86 -8.48
N LEU A 211 -14.69 6.52 -8.63
CA LEU A 211 -15.98 5.84 -8.61
C LEU A 211 -16.16 5.11 -9.95
N ILE A 212 -16.44 3.81 -9.88
CA ILE A 212 -16.66 3.01 -11.09
C ILE A 212 -18.06 3.28 -11.62
N THR A 213 -18.15 3.65 -12.91
CA THR A 213 -19.41 3.96 -13.59
C THR A 213 -19.89 2.85 -14.54
N ARG A 214 -19.10 1.80 -14.76
CA ARG A 214 -19.44 0.64 -15.60
C ARG A 214 -19.18 -0.66 -14.86
N GLN A 215 -20.15 -1.58 -14.89
CA GLN A 215 -20.12 -2.88 -14.22
C GLN A 215 -19.49 -3.96 -15.11
N PRO A 216 -18.28 -4.44 -14.81
CA PRO A 216 -17.96 -5.85 -14.98
C PRO A 216 -18.64 -6.69 -13.90
N SER A 217 -18.51 -8.01 -14.03
CA SER A 217 -18.90 -9.02 -13.06
C SER A 217 -18.48 -8.66 -11.64
N SER A 218 -19.40 -8.90 -10.69
CA SER A 218 -19.10 -8.63 -9.30
C SER A 218 -18.15 -9.64 -8.70
N LEU A 219 -17.10 -9.17 -8.02
CA LEU A 219 -16.17 -10.05 -7.32
C LEU A 219 -16.79 -10.48 -6.01
N THR A 220 -17.24 -11.74 -5.98
CA THR A 220 -17.79 -12.39 -4.79
C THR A 220 -16.96 -13.62 -4.47
N GLY A 221 -16.65 -13.85 -3.19
CA GLY A 221 -15.80 -14.96 -2.76
C GLY A 221 -14.61 -14.48 -1.93
N ASN A 222 -13.54 -15.27 -1.96
CA ASN A 222 -12.32 -15.01 -1.19
C ASN A 222 -11.19 -14.61 -2.13
N PHE A 223 -10.51 -13.53 -1.78
CA PHE A 223 -9.38 -13.01 -2.52
C PHE A 223 -8.28 -12.57 -1.58
N VAL A 224 -7.05 -12.68 -2.04
CA VAL A 224 -5.87 -12.21 -1.34
C VAL A 224 -5.19 -11.14 -2.18
N SER A 225 -4.89 -10.02 -1.54
CA SER A 225 -4.06 -8.97 -2.11
C SER A 225 -2.70 -8.91 -1.47
N PHE A 226 -1.72 -8.44 -2.23
CA PHE A 226 -0.37 -8.24 -1.73
C PHE A 226 0.31 -7.04 -2.40
N SER A 227 1.32 -6.52 -1.71
CA SER A 227 2.33 -5.63 -2.27
C SER A 227 3.69 -6.12 -1.84
N ILE A 228 4.52 -6.49 -2.81
CA ILE A 228 5.83 -7.08 -2.65
C ILE A 228 6.84 -6.13 -3.28
N GLN A 229 7.93 -5.90 -2.57
CA GLN A 229 9.10 -5.19 -3.07
C GLN A 229 10.23 -6.20 -3.26
N ALA A 230 10.62 -6.42 -4.51
CA ALA A 230 11.71 -7.30 -4.91
C ALA A 230 12.90 -6.47 -5.42
#